data_AF-A0A1C5TK12-F1
#
_entry.id   AF-A0A1C5TK12-F1
#
_cell.length_a   1.000
_cell.length_b   1.000
_cell.length_c   1.000
_cell.angle_alpha   90.00
_cell.angle_beta   90.00
_cell.angle_gamma   90.00
#
_symmetry.space_group_name_H-M   'P 1'
#
loop_
_entity.id
_entity.type
_entity.pdbx_description
1 polymer ?
#
loop_
_entity_poly.entity_id
_entity_poly.type
_entity_poly.pdbx_seq_one_letter_code
_entity_poly.pdbx_strand_id
1 'polypeptide(L)' 'MKKRTFKRIVYGGKIRFRICPRCQGTGTFLSGETCYYCHGTGTVAD' A
#
# COMPACT_ATOMS: atom_id res chain seq x y z
N MET A 1 3.43 2.77 -19.50
CA MET A 1 3.39 2.61 -18.03
C MET A 1 2.02 3.06 -17.49
N LYS A 2 0.99 2.21 -17.59
CA LYS A 2 -0.37 2.49 -17.06
C LYS A 2 -0.55 1.71 -15.77
N LYS A 3 -0.42 2.38 -14.62
CA LYS A 3 -0.66 1.76 -13.30
C LYS A 3 -2.12 1.33 -13.26
N ARG A 4 -2.32 0.01 -13.15
CA ARG A 4 -3.59 -0.70 -13.26
C ARG A 4 -4.59 -0.14 -12.23
N THR A 5 -5.67 0.41 -12.75
CA THR A 5 -7.06 0.23 -12.31
C THR A 5 -7.25 -0.24 -10.86
N PHE A 6 -7.48 0.71 -9.94
CA PHE A 6 -8.14 0.48 -8.65
C PHE A 6 -9.61 0.08 -8.90
N LYS A 7 -9.82 -1.11 -9.46
CA LYS A 7 -11.13 -1.75 -9.52
C LYS A 7 -11.34 -2.45 -8.17
N ARG A 8 -12.03 -1.79 -7.24
CA ARG A 8 -12.67 -2.46 -6.10
C ARG A 8 -14.09 -1.98 -5.96
N ILE A 9 -14.98 -2.67 -6.66
CA ILE A 9 -16.40 -2.74 -6.35
C ILE A 9 -16.49 -3.64 -5.11
N VAL A 10 -16.48 -3.07 -3.90
CA VAL A 10 -16.82 -3.80 -2.67
C VAL A 10 -17.59 -2.85 -1.74
N TYR A 11 -18.90 -3.05 -1.71
CA TYR A 11 -19.86 -2.75 -0.65
C TYR A 11 -19.48 -1.65 0.37
N GLY A 12 -20.08 -0.47 0.24
CA GLY A 12 -20.53 0.38 1.36
C GLY A 12 -19.50 1.00 2.32
N GLY A 13 -18.22 0.64 2.27
CA GLY A 13 -17.18 1.17 3.15
C GLY A 13 -16.01 1.70 2.34
N LYS A 14 -15.82 3.03 2.34
CA LYS A 14 -14.64 3.67 1.73
C LYS A 14 -13.40 3.32 2.56
N ILE A 15 -12.79 2.16 2.34
CA ILE A 15 -11.47 1.86 2.92
C ILE A 15 -10.47 2.86 2.34
N ARG A 16 -9.99 3.77 3.19
CA ARG A 16 -8.99 4.76 2.83
C ARG A 16 -7.63 4.12 2.98
N PHE A 17 -6.95 3.91 1.87
CA PHE A 17 -5.55 3.49 1.90
C PHE A 17 -4.67 4.72 2.01
N ARG A 18 -3.77 4.74 2.99
CA ARG A 18 -2.74 5.76 3.16
C ARG A 18 -1.37 5.19 2.76
N ILE A 19 -0.46 6.08 2.35
CA ILE A 19 0.93 5.68 2.05
C ILE A 19 1.57 5.15 3.34
N CYS A 20 2.23 4.01 3.26
CA CYS A 20 2.94 3.45 4.40
C CYS A 20 4.03 4.44 4.86
N PRO A 21 3.98 4.98 6.09
CA PRO A 21 4.95 5.97 6.55
C PRO A 21 6.34 5.35 6.81
N ARG A 22 6.42 4.03 6.98
CA ARG A 22 7.67 3.32 7.29
C ARG A 22 8.54 3.12 6.04
N CYS A 23 7.93 2.76 4.91
CA CYS A 23 8.63 2.58 3.65
C CYS A 23 8.33 3.69 2.63
N GLN A 24 7.56 4.72 3.00
CA GLN A 24 7.19 5.85 2.12
C GLN A 24 6.56 5.41 0.79
N GLY A 25 5.85 4.28 0.77
CA GLY A 25 5.18 3.78 -0.44
C GLY A 25 5.99 2.81 -1.29
N THR A 26 7.23 2.50 -0.93
CA THR A 26 8.07 1.57 -1.73
C THR A 26 7.71 0.10 -1.51
N GLY A 27 7.19 -0.25 -0.34
CA GLY A 27 6.93 -1.64 0.06
C GLY A 27 8.16 -2.37 0.62
N THR A 28 9.35 -1.79 0.48
CA THR A 28 10.62 -2.34 0.98
C THR A 28 11.42 -1.27 1.69
N PHE A 29 12.25 -1.66 2.66
CA PHE A 29 13.21 -0.74 3.25
C PHE A 29 14.40 -0.53 2.31
N LEU A 30 15.19 0.52 2.59
CA LEU A 30 16.44 0.80 1.86
C LEU A 30 17.45 -0.36 1.99
N SER A 31 17.35 -1.17 3.04
CA SER A 31 18.11 -2.41 3.22
C SER A 31 17.74 -3.53 2.23
N GLY A 32 16.65 -3.36 1.47
CA GLY A 32 16.11 -4.39 0.57
C GLY A 32 15.14 -5.36 1.25
N GLU A 33 14.95 -5.25 2.57
CA GLU A 33 14.01 -6.07 3.32
C GLU A 33 12.57 -5.65 3.03
N THR A 34 11.66 -6.63 3.00
CA THR A 34 10.23 -6.35 2.87
C THR A 34 9.74 -5.53 4.05
N CYS A 35 8.98 -4.48 3.78
CA CYS A 35 8.44 -3.64 4.84
C CYS A 35 7.47 -4.45 5.70
N TYR A 36 7.84 -4.75 6.96
CA TYR A 36 7.00 -5.50 7.89
C TYR A 36 5.67 -4.79 8.22
N TYR A 37 5.62 -3.47 8.07
CA TYR A 37 4.46 -2.67 8.47
C TYR A 37 3.33 -2.72 7.43
N CYS A 38 3.68 -2.68 6.15
CA CYS A 38 2.71 -2.82 5.06
C CYS A 38 2.80 -4.18 4.36
N HIS A 39 3.67 -5.08 4.83
CA HIS A 39 3.92 -6.39 4.24
C HIS A 39 4.20 -6.35 2.72
N GLY A 40 4.96 -5.35 2.26
CA GLY A 40 5.30 -5.21 0.84
C GLY A 40 4.31 -4.44 -0.02
N THR A 41 3.14 -4.06 0.50
CA THR A 41 2.10 -3.39 -0.31
C THR A 41 2.41 -1.92 -0.60
N GLY A 42 3.23 -1.28 0.23
CA GLY A 42 3.50 0.17 0.17
C GLY A 42 2.36 1.04 0.72
N THR A 43 1.22 0.47 1.08
CA THR A 43 0.07 1.21 1.60
C THR A 43 -0.53 0.49 2.80
N VAL A 44 -1.12 1.26 3.71
CA VAL A 44 -1.82 0.74 4.88
C VAL A 44 -3.28 1.20 4.82
N ALA A 45 -4.21 0.30 5.16
CA ALA A 45 -5.58 0.70 5.37
C ALA A 45 -5.66 1.52 6.66
N ASP A 46 -6.41 2.62 6.60
CA ASP A 46 -6.89 3.31 7.79
C ASP A 46 -8.03 2.54 8.46
#